data_AF-M0HJI8-F1
#
_entry.id   AF-M0HJI8-F1
#
_cell.length_a   1.000
_cell.length_b   1.000
_cell.length_c   1.000
_cell.angle_alpha   90.00
_cell.angle_beta   90.00
_cell.angle_gamma   90.00
#
_symmetry.space_group_name_H-M   'P 1'
#
loop_
_entity.id
_entity.type
_entity.pdbx_description
1 polymer ?
#
loop_
_entity_poly.entity_id
_entity_poly.type
_entity_poly.pdbx_seq_one_letter_code
_entity_poly.pdbx_strand_id
1 'polypeptide(L)'
;MADLVALSVVALPLWFVVSVWAGIDATRHSSHNAFLWGLSVFVGGILGLALYLNLGRDEPGVGRRVSGHSGSPNGAPSVRAETVTCPNCHSLEEADRDTCRFCGESL
;
A
#
# COMPACT_ATOMS: atom_id res chain seq x y z
N MET A 1 -1.38 5.15 24.65
CA MET A 1 -2.40 6.21 24.58
C MET A 1 -1.78 7.58 24.80
N ALA A 2 -1.11 7.83 25.93
CA ALA A 2 -0.45 9.11 26.21
C ALA A 2 0.59 9.53 25.14
N ASP A 3 1.41 8.59 24.64
CA ASP A 3 2.41 8.89 23.60
C ASP A 3 1.78 9.32 22.28
N LEU A 4 0.66 8.70 21.88
CA LEU A 4 -0.07 9.09 20.67
C LEU A 4 -0.69 10.47 20.80
N VAL A 5 -1.20 10.80 22.00
CA VAL A 5 -1.75 12.13 22.30
C VAL A 5 -0.64 13.19 22.30
N ALA A 6 0.52 12.90 22.90
CA ALA A 6 1.65 13.82 22.88
C ALA A 6 2.17 14.05 21.44
N LEU A 7 2.30 12.98 20.65
CA LEU A 7 2.71 13.09 19.26
C LEU A 7 1.69 13.85 18.41
N SER A 8 0.38 13.63 18.60
CA SER A 8 -0.64 14.35 17.82
C SER A 8 -0.70 15.84 18.17
N VAL A 9 -0.52 16.20 19.44
CA VAL A 9 -0.45 17.60 19.91
C VAL A 9 0.71 18.36 19.28
N VAL A 10 1.81 17.70 18.92
CA VAL A 10 2.95 18.34 18.24
C VAL A 10 2.84 18.23 16.72
N ALA A 11 2.47 17.06 16.21
CA ALA A 11 2.47 16.77 14.78
C ALA A 11 1.41 17.58 14.02
N LEU A 12 0.19 17.71 14.56
CA LEU A 12 -0.88 18.45 13.89
C LEU A 12 -0.56 19.95 13.71
N PRO A 13 -0.13 20.70 14.75
CA PRO A 13 0.23 22.10 14.55
C PRO A 13 1.48 22.26 13.69
N LEU A 14 2.50 21.39 13.84
CA LEU A 14 3.68 21.42 12.96
C LEU A 14 3.27 21.27 11.49
N TRP A 15 2.41 20.30 11.21
CA TRP A 15 1.95 20.04 9.85
C TRP A 15 1.10 21.18 9.27
N PHE A 16 0.25 21.81 10.10
CA PHE A 16 -0.46 23.03 9.72
C PHE A 16 0.52 24.18 9.40
N VAL A 17 1.53 24.39 10.25
CA VAL A 17 2.58 25.40 10.05
C VAL A 17 3.33 25.15 8.74
N VAL A 18 3.70 23.91 8.45
CA VAL A 18 4.36 23.54 7.17
C VAL A 18 3.45 23.83 5.98
N SER A 19 2.14 23.58 6.10
CA SER A 19 1.17 23.88 5.04
C SER A 19 1.05 25.39 4.76
N VAL A 20 1.00 26.22 5.81
CA VAL A 20 1.02 27.69 5.68
C VAL A 20 2.36 28.17 5.12
N TRP A 21 3.47 27.62 5.60
CA TRP A 21 4.81 27.94 5.13
C TRP A 21 4.97 27.66 3.64
N ALA A 22 4.49 26.51 3.15
CA ALA A 22 4.51 26.19 1.73
C ALA A 22 3.71 27.19 0.88
N GLY A 23 2.58 27.68 1.41
CA GLY A 23 1.81 28.76 0.77
C GLY A 23 2.59 30.07 0.71
N ILE A 24 3.25 30.47 1.81
CA ILE A 24 4.10 31.68 1.85
C ILE A 24 5.29 31.54 0.90
N ASP A 25 5.94 30.37 0.87
CA ASP A 25 7.05 30.09 -0.02
C ASP A 25 6.63 30.20 -1.49
N ALA A 26 5.48 29.64 -1.84
CA ALA A 26 4.93 29.71 -3.18
C ALA A 26 4.65 31.15 -3.65
N THR A 27 4.42 32.13 -2.75
CA THR A 27 4.29 33.54 -3.15
C THR A 27 5.57 34.12 -3.75
N ARG A 28 6.73 33.57 -3.38
CA ARG A 28 8.04 34.06 -3.82
C ARG A 28 8.60 33.24 -4.98
N HIS A 29 8.22 31.97 -5.09
CA HIS A 29 8.88 31.02 -5.98
C HIS A 29 7.98 30.39 -7.04
N SER A 30 6.67 30.70 -7.08
CA SER A 30 5.73 30.10 -8.03
C SER A 30 4.86 31.15 -8.71
N SER A 31 4.58 30.95 -10.00
CA SER A 31 3.61 31.73 -10.78
C SER A 31 2.15 31.34 -10.52
N HIS A 32 1.91 30.20 -9.86
CA HIS A 32 0.58 29.71 -9.50
C HIS A 32 0.11 30.23 -8.14
N ASN A 33 -1.20 30.21 -7.90
CA ASN A 33 -1.84 30.70 -6.68
C ASN A 33 -1.27 30.05 -5.40
N ALA A 34 -0.73 30.88 -4.51
CA ALA A 34 -0.16 30.47 -3.21
C ALA A 34 -1.13 29.68 -2.33
N PHE A 35 -2.42 30.04 -2.35
CA PHE A 35 -3.44 29.32 -1.59
C PHE A 35 -3.58 27.86 -2.04
N LEU A 36 -3.49 27.59 -3.34
CA LEU A 36 -3.61 26.23 -3.88
C LEU A 36 -2.45 25.35 -3.45
N TRP A 37 -1.24 25.91 -3.37
CA TRP A 37 -0.06 25.19 -2.88
C TRP A 37 -0.20 24.82 -1.40
N GLY A 38 -0.59 25.77 -0.54
CA GLY A 38 -0.84 25.49 0.88
C GLY A 38 -1.97 24.48 1.09
N LEU A 39 -3.08 24.62 0.37
CA LEU A 39 -4.20 23.68 0.41
C LEU A 39 -3.80 22.29 -0.09
N SER A 40 -2.99 22.21 -1.15
CA SER A 40 -2.49 20.95 -1.70
C SER A 40 -1.63 20.20 -0.68
N VAL A 41 -0.71 20.88 0.01
CA VAL A 41 0.14 20.26 1.05
C VAL A 41 -0.72 19.75 2.22
N PHE A 42 -1.74 20.51 2.62
CA PHE A 42 -2.66 20.11 3.67
C PHE A 42 -3.56 18.92 3.24
N VAL A 43 -4.26 19.02 2.11
CA VAL A 43 -5.15 17.95 1.66
C VAL A 43 -4.36 16.71 1.25
N GLY A 44 -3.22 16.89 0.58
CA GLY A 44 -2.30 15.82 0.20
C GLY A 44 -1.75 15.07 1.41
N GLY A 45 -1.47 15.77 2.52
CA GLY A 45 -1.08 15.14 3.78
C GLY A 45 -2.20 14.28 4.38
N ILE A 46 -3.46 14.76 4.40
CA ILE A 46 -4.61 13.93 4.81
C ILE A 46 -4.76 12.71 3.91
N LEU A 47 -4.68 12.92 2.59
CA LEU A 47 -4.87 11.85 1.62
C LEU A 47 -3.77 10.81 1.75
N GLY A 48 -2.51 11.22 1.89
CA GLY A 48 -1.39 10.32 2.14
C GLY A 48 -1.56 9.53 3.43
N LEU A 49 -2.03 10.17 4.51
CA LEU A 49 -2.35 9.49 5.77
C LEU A 49 -3.51 8.51 5.60
N ALA A 50 -4.57 8.88 4.87
CA ALA A 50 -5.69 8.01 4.59
C ALA A 50 -5.25 6.79 3.78
N LEU A 51 -4.45 6.98 2.72
CA LEU A 51 -3.88 5.89 1.94
C LEU A 51 -3.01 4.97 2.80
N TYR A 52 -2.17 5.54 3.66
CA TYR A 52 -1.35 4.76 4.59
C TYR A 52 -2.18 3.85 5.50
N LEU A 53 -3.31 4.36 6.01
CA LEU A 53 -4.22 3.58 6.86
C LEU A 53 -5.03 2.54 6.08
N ASN A 54 -5.39 2.81 4.82
CA ASN A 54 -6.26 1.95 4.02
C ASN A 54 -5.50 0.90 3.19
N LEU A 55 -4.35 1.26 2.58
CA LEU A 55 -3.53 0.33 1.79
C LEU A 55 -2.64 -0.55 2.66
N GLY A 56 -2.48 -0.17 3.92
CA GLY A 56 -1.96 -1.06 4.94
C GLY A 56 -0.50 -0.82 5.26
N ARG A 57 -0.22 -1.03 6.54
CA ARG A 57 1.11 -1.12 7.11
C ARG A 57 1.47 -2.60 7.01
N ASP A 58 2.43 -2.95 6.15
CA ASP A 58 2.99 -4.30 6.19
C ASP A 58 3.61 -4.49 7.57
N GLU A 59 2.98 -5.32 8.40
CA GLU A 59 3.68 -5.84 9.57
C GLU A 59 4.89 -6.60 9.02
N PRO A 60 6.13 -6.30 9.43
CA PRO A 60 7.23 -7.21 9.18
C PRO A 60 6.84 -8.47 9.91
N GLY A 61 6.21 -9.40 9.17
CA GLY A 61 5.76 -10.67 9.68
C GLY A 61 6.94 -11.20 10.45
N VAL A 62 6.76 -11.34 11.78
CA VAL A 62 7.73 -11.98 12.65
C VAL A 62 8.15 -13.19 11.85
N GLY A 63 9.40 -13.16 11.38
CA GLY A 63 9.97 -14.24 10.62
C GLY A 63 9.91 -15.43 11.55
N ARG A 64 8.79 -16.16 11.49
CA ARG A 64 8.72 -17.53 11.92
C ARG A 64 9.78 -18.14 11.06
N ARG A 65 10.97 -18.28 11.66
CA ARG A 65 12.08 -18.98 11.05
C ARG A 65 11.46 -20.26 10.57
N VAL A 66 11.31 -20.40 9.26
CA VAL A 66 11.14 -21.69 8.64
C VAL A 66 12.50 -22.34 8.84
N SER A 67 12.74 -22.82 10.07
CA SER A 67 13.59 -23.95 10.27
C SER A 67 12.95 -25.02 9.42
N GLY A 68 13.56 -25.30 8.27
CA GLY A 68 13.17 -26.41 7.42
C GLY A 68 13.06 -27.65 8.28
N HIS A 69 11.82 -28.05 8.54
CA HIS A 69 11.52 -29.37 9.04
C HIS A 69 10.65 -30.03 7.98
N SER A 70 11.35 -30.83 7.19
CA SER A 70 10.82 -31.90 6.39
C SER A 70 9.73 -32.64 7.16
N GLY A 71 8.53 -32.70 6.57
CA GLY A 71 7.49 -33.65 6.95
C GLY A 71 6.45 -33.13 7.94
N SER A 72 5.20 -33.04 7.50
CA SER A 72 4.13 -33.94 7.98
C SER A 72 2.81 -33.65 7.25
N PRO A 73 2.00 -34.68 6.91
CA PRO A 73 0.73 -34.52 6.21
C PRO A 73 -0.40 -34.16 7.18
N ASN A 74 -1.52 -33.71 6.58
CA ASN A 74 -2.87 -33.59 7.17
C ASN A 74 -3.29 -32.20 7.68
N GLY A 75 -4.08 -31.51 6.83
CA GLY A 75 -5.44 -31.16 7.26
C GLY A 75 -5.79 -29.70 7.54
N ALA A 76 -5.72 -28.83 6.53
CA ALA A 76 -6.70 -27.76 6.33
C ALA A 76 -6.70 -27.38 4.83
N PRO A 77 -7.82 -27.50 4.09
CA PRO A 77 -7.85 -27.14 2.68
C PRO A 77 -7.95 -25.62 2.57
N SER A 78 -6.81 -24.93 2.71
CA SER A 78 -6.62 -23.74 1.91
C SER A 78 -6.74 -24.22 0.47
N VAL A 79 -7.75 -23.74 -0.26
CA VAL A 79 -7.77 -23.75 -1.72
C VAL A 79 -6.46 -23.10 -2.15
N ARG A 80 -5.41 -23.91 -2.26
CA ARG A 80 -4.13 -23.47 -2.76
C ARG A 80 -4.47 -23.14 -4.19
N ALA A 81 -4.40 -21.86 -4.52
CA ALA A 81 -4.34 -21.41 -5.90
C ALA A 81 -3.05 -22.01 -6.48
N GLU A 82 -3.10 -23.29 -6.83
CA GLU A 82 -2.15 -23.90 -7.74
C GLU A 82 -2.27 -23.07 -9.01
N THR A 83 -1.18 -22.40 -9.36
CA THR A 83 -1.12 -21.58 -10.57
C THR A 83 -0.51 -22.46 -11.64
N VAL A 84 -1.20 -22.57 -12.76
CA VAL A 84 -0.75 -23.31 -13.95
C VAL A 84 -0.18 -22.33 -14.96
N THR A 85 0.83 -22.75 -15.70
CA THR A 85 1.44 -21.93 -16.76
C THR A 85 0.86 -22.36 -18.10
N CYS A 86 0.24 -21.43 -18.84
CA CYS A 86 -0.32 -21.72 -20.15
C CYS A 86 0.78 -22.18 -21.12
N PRO A 87 0.64 -23.31 -21.83
CA PRO A 87 1.67 -23.83 -22.73
C PRO A 87 1.83 -23.01 -24.02
N ASN A 88 0.87 -22.14 -24.35
CA ASN A 88 0.89 -21.35 -25.58
C ASN A 88 1.52 -19.96 -25.36
N CYS A 89 1.07 -19.22 -24.34
CA CYS A 89 1.50 -17.84 -24.09
C CYS A 89 2.31 -17.66 -22.80
N HIS A 90 2.51 -18.72 -22.02
CA HIS A 90 3.22 -18.71 -20.73
C HIS A 90 2.62 -17.76 -19.68
N SER A 91 1.35 -17.35 -19.82
CA SER A 91 0.65 -16.64 -18.75
C SER A 91 0.43 -17.55 -17.54
N LEU A 92 0.46 -16.97 -16.35
CA LEU A 92 0.12 -17.65 -15.11
C LEU A 92 -1.40 -17.54 -14.89
N GLU A 93 -2.07 -18.68 -14.80
CA GLU A 93 -3.52 -18.79 -14.61
C GLU A 93 -3.85 -19.66 -13.40
N GLU A 94 -5.08 -19.58 -12.93
CA GLU A 94 -5.61 -20.42 -11.84
C GLU A 94 -5.81 -21.86 -12.34
N ALA A 95 -5.42 -22.89 -11.56
CA ALA A 95 -5.56 -24.30 -11.95
C ALA A 95 -7.01 -24.78 -12.16
N ASP A 96 -8.01 -24.03 -11.68
CA ASP A 96 -9.44 -24.34 -11.86
C ASP A 96 -9.99 -23.86 -13.22
N ARG A 97 -9.15 -23.22 -14.05
CA ARG A 97 -9.58 -22.64 -15.32
C ARG A 97 -9.24 -23.59 -16.46
N ASP A 98 -10.21 -23.85 -17.34
CA ASP A 98 -10.01 -24.71 -18.52
C ASP A 98 -9.44 -23.94 -19.73
N THR A 99 -9.48 -22.61 -19.73
CA THR A 99 -9.11 -21.77 -20.89
C THR A 99 -8.33 -20.54 -20.46
N CYS A 100 -7.17 -20.31 -21.08
CA CYS A 100 -6.32 -19.16 -20.82
C CYS A 100 -7.02 -17.83 -21.14
N ARG A 101 -6.92 -16.84 -20.25
CA ARG A 101 -7.55 -15.52 -20.41
C ARG A 101 -6.88 -14.62 -21.46
N PHE A 102 -5.61 -14.89 -21.78
CA PHE A 102 -4.84 -14.07 -22.71
C PHE A 102 -4.93 -14.56 -24.15
N CYS A 103 -4.78 -15.87 -24.38
CA CYS A 103 -4.75 -16.44 -25.73
C CYS A 103 -5.97 -17.29 -26.09
N GLY A 104 -6.81 -17.67 -25.13
CA GLY A 104 -8.00 -18.49 -25.38
C GLY A 104 -7.72 -19.98 -25.62
N GLU A 105 -6.48 -20.44 -25.46
CA GLU A 105 -6.11 -21.85 -25.56
C GLU A 105 -6.44 -22.60 -24.26
N SER A 106 -6.62 -23.93 -24.33
CA SER A 106 -6.80 -24.75 -23.13
C SER A 106 -5.56 -24.75 -22.23
N LEU A 107 -5.77 -24.77 -20.91
CA LEU A 107 -4.71 -24.83 -19.90
C LEU A 107 -4.20 -26.25 -19.66
#